data_AF-A0A4W2D6G3-F1
#
_entry.id   AF-A0A4W2D6G3-F1
#
_cell.length_a   1.000
_cell.length_b   1.000
_cell.length_c   1.000
_cell.angle_alpha   90.00
_cell.angle_beta   90.00
_cell.angle_gamma   90.00
#
_symmetry.space_group_name_H-M   'P 1'
#
loop_
_entity.id
_entity.type
_entity.pdbx_description
1 polymer ?
#
loop_
_entity_poly.entity_id
_entity_poly.type
_entity_poly.pdbx_seq_one_letter_code
_entity_poly.pdbx_strand_id
1 'polypeptide(L)'
;MRTEVDAEAAGPPLEPGDFVQLPVPIIQQLYHWDCGLACSRMVLRYLGQLDDAEFEQALQELRLTRSIWTIDLAYLMRRFGVRHRFCTQTLGVDKGYRSQSFYRKHFDTEETRVNQLFAQAKTCKVLVEKCRNVQRQHQQ
;
A
#
# COMPACT_ATOMS: atom_id res chain seq x y z
N MET A 1 22.48 -11.37 -28.20
CA MET A 1 21.21 -12.11 -28.09
C MET A 1 20.31 -11.28 -27.19
N ARG A 2 19.37 -10.54 -27.78
CA ARG A 2 18.42 -9.69 -27.05
C ARG A 2 17.33 -10.61 -26.53
N THR A 3 17.19 -10.72 -25.21
CA THR A 3 16.04 -11.39 -24.61
C THR A 3 14.93 -10.38 -24.46
N GLU A 4 13.83 -10.70 -25.13
CA GLU A 4 12.55 -10.01 -25.16
C GLU A 4 12.02 -9.89 -23.73
N VAL A 5 11.59 -8.69 -23.34
CA VAL A 5 10.91 -8.43 -22.08
C VAL A 5 9.42 -8.67 -22.30
N ASP A 6 8.87 -9.60 -21.52
CA ASP A 6 7.49 -10.06 -21.53
C ASP A 6 6.48 -8.89 -21.58
N ALA A 7 5.69 -8.90 -22.65
CA ALA A 7 4.56 -8.00 -22.89
C ALA A 7 3.25 -8.51 -22.24
N GLU A 8 3.34 -9.48 -21.33
CA GLU A 8 2.18 -10.24 -20.84
C GLU A 8 1.55 -9.63 -19.56
N ALA A 9 1.26 -8.34 -19.62
CA ALA A 9 0.44 -7.66 -18.59
C ALA A 9 -0.52 -6.62 -19.17
N ALA A 10 -0.59 -6.49 -20.50
CA ALA A 10 -1.50 -5.55 -21.14
C ALA A 10 -2.89 -6.19 -21.29
N GLY A 11 -3.86 -5.68 -20.55
CA GLY A 11 -5.28 -5.95 -20.82
C GLY A 11 -5.70 -5.45 -22.21
N PRO A 12 -6.98 -5.66 -22.61
CA PRO A 12 -7.46 -5.21 -23.91
C PRO A 12 -7.22 -3.70 -24.10
N PRO A 13 -6.93 -3.25 -25.33
CA PRO A 13 -6.79 -1.83 -25.64
C PRO A 13 -8.07 -1.10 -25.23
N LEU A 14 -7.93 -0.13 -24.33
CA LEU A 14 -9.04 0.73 -23.92
C LEU A 14 -9.17 1.91 -24.91
N GLU A 15 -10.40 2.33 -25.20
CA GLU A 15 -10.70 3.40 -26.17
C GLU A 15 -10.02 4.74 -25.79
N PRO A 16 -9.35 5.42 -26.74
CA PRO A 16 -8.61 6.65 -26.44
C PRO A 16 -9.55 7.78 -25.97
N GLY A 17 -9.56 8.07 -24.67
CA GLY A 17 -10.29 9.23 -24.11
C GLY A 17 -10.60 9.18 -22.61
N ASP A 18 -10.73 7.98 -22.01
CA ASP A 18 -11.32 7.85 -20.67
C ASP A 18 -10.32 7.53 -19.54
N PHE A 19 -9.03 7.36 -19.86
CA PHE A 19 -8.02 6.97 -18.88
C PHE A 19 -6.64 7.56 -19.19
N VAL A 20 -5.87 7.75 -18.13
CA VAL A 20 -4.46 8.13 -18.20
C VAL A 20 -3.63 6.91 -17.81
N GLN A 21 -2.79 6.42 -18.72
CA GLN A 21 -1.82 5.38 -18.42
C GLN A 21 -0.49 6.01 -18.00
N LEU A 22 -0.11 5.78 -16.74
CA LEU A 22 1.19 6.22 -16.24
C LEU A 22 2.25 5.15 -16.56
N PRO A 23 3.45 5.53 -17.04
CA PRO A 23 4.54 4.58 -17.31
C PRO A 23 5.21 4.14 -16.00
N VAL A 24 4.45 3.45 -15.15
CA VAL A 24 4.93 2.92 -13.87
C VAL A 24 5.76 1.65 -14.15
N PRO A 25 7.01 1.56 -13.66
CA PRO A 25 7.81 0.37 -13.90
C PRO A 25 7.28 -0.81 -13.10
N ILE A 26 7.30 -2.01 -13.70
CA ILE A 26 6.92 -3.24 -13.02
C ILE A 26 8.07 -3.68 -12.10
N ILE A 27 7.74 -4.00 -10.84
CA ILE A 27 8.65 -4.61 -9.88
C ILE A 27 7.97 -5.87 -9.34
N GLN A 28 8.63 -7.00 -9.53
CA GLN A 28 8.17 -8.28 -9.01
C GLN A 28 8.34 -8.31 -7.49
N GLN A 29 7.29 -8.70 -6.77
CA GLN A 29 7.40 -9.04 -5.35
C GLN A 29 8.33 -10.25 -5.15
N LEU A 30 9.13 -10.26 -4.09
CA LEU A 30 10.11 -11.33 -3.87
C LEU A 30 9.58 -12.44 -2.97
N TYR A 31 8.58 -12.13 -2.15
CA TYR A 31 7.99 -13.05 -1.18
C TYR A 31 6.46 -13.05 -1.32
N HIS A 32 5.77 -13.92 -0.58
CA HIS A 32 4.30 -13.94 -0.58
C HIS A 32 3.68 -12.80 0.25
N TRP A 33 4.50 -12.05 1.00
CA TRP A 33 4.04 -11.07 1.99
C TRP A 33 4.37 -9.61 1.64
N ASP A 34 5.23 -9.37 0.64
CA ASP A 34 5.81 -8.05 0.35
C ASP A 34 5.15 -7.33 -0.85
N CYS A 35 3.99 -7.81 -1.33
CA CYS A 35 3.31 -7.22 -2.48
C CYS A 35 3.04 -5.71 -2.31
N GLY A 36 2.67 -5.27 -1.10
CA GLY A 36 2.50 -3.84 -0.79
C GLY A 36 3.79 -3.03 -0.86
N LEU A 37 4.93 -3.64 -0.50
CA LEU A 37 6.25 -3.02 -0.61
C LEU A 37 6.68 -2.93 -2.08
N ALA A 38 6.48 -3.99 -2.86
CA ALA A 38 6.73 -3.98 -4.30
C ALA A 38 5.92 -2.88 -5.00
N CYS A 39 4.62 -2.78 -4.72
CA CYS A 39 3.77 -1.69 -5.20
C CYS A 39 4.28 -0.30 -4.81
N SER A 40 4.71 -0.13 -3.55
CA SER A 40 5.26 1.14 -3.08
C SER A 40 6.56 1.50 -3.82
N ARG A 41 7.46 0.53 -4.07
CA ARG A 41 8.67 0.74 -4.87
C ARG A 41 8.35 1.14 -6.31
N MET A 42 7.32 0.54 -6.92
CA MET A 42 6.88 0.92 -8.28
C MET A 42 6.47 2.39 -8.32
N VAL A 43 5.66 2.84 -7.37
CA VAL A 43 5.23 4.25 -7.26
C VAL A 43 6.41 5.18 -6.98
N LEU A 44 7.28 4.84 -6.02
CA LEU A 44 8.44 5.67 -5.69
C LEU A 44 9.41 5.80 -6.87
N ARG A 45 9.62 4.72 -7.63
CA ARG A 45 10.47 4.78 -8.82
C ARG A 45 9.85 5.61 -9.94
N TYR A 46 8.54 5.49 -10.13
CA TYR A 46 7.81 6.37 -11.06
C TYR A 46 7.94 7.85 -10.69
N LEU A 47 7.95 8.19 -9.41
CA LEU A 47 8.12 9.57 -8.92
C LEU A 47 9.58 10.05 -8.92
N GLY A 48 10.55 9.20 -9.27
CA GLY A 48 11.98 9.52 -9.20
C GLY A 48 12.51 9.65 -7.77
N GLN A 49 11.86 9.00 -6.80
CA GLN A 49 12.16 9.09 -5.37
C GLN A 49 12.68 7.77 -4.78
N LEU A 50 13.04 6.78 -5.60
CA LEU A 50 13.53 5.49 -5.11
C LEU A 50 15.06 5.43 -5.14
N ASP A 51 15.66 5.44 -3.96
CA ASP A 51 17.00 4.92 -3.69
C ASP A 51 16.85 3.63 -2.87
N ASP A 52 17.51 2.53 -3.29
CA ASP A 52 17.31 1.23 -2.65
C ASP A 52 17.87 1.19 -1.22
N ALA A 53 18.95 1.91 -0.93
CA ALA A 53 19.53 1.96 0.41
C ALA A 53 18.64 2.80 1.36
N GLU A 54 18.12 3.93 0.88
CA GLU A 54 17.14 4.72 1.63
C GLU A 54 15.84 3.94 1.86
N PHE A 55 15.41 3.12 0.88
CA PHE A 55 14.22 2.28 1.03
C PHE A 55 14.38 1.27 2.16
N GLU A 56 15.48 0.50 2.17
CA GLU A 56 15.76 -0.45 3.25
C GLU A 56 15.91 0.24 4.61
N GLN A 57 16.55 1.42 4.65
CA GLN A 57 16.64 2.23 5.86
C GLN A 57 15.25 2.64 6.36
N ALA A 58 14.35 3.08 5.46
CA ALA A 58 12.98 3.45 5.82
C ALA A 58 12.19 2.26 6.37
N LEU A 59 12.37 1.03 5.83
CA LEU A 59 11.74 -0.18 6.37
C LEU A 59 12.18 -0.43 7.83
N GLN A 60 13.46 -0.22 8.13
CA GLN A 60 14.03 -0.39 9.47
C GLN A 60 13.57 0.71 10.44
N GLU A 61 13.63 1.98 10.03
CA GLU A 61 13.21 3.13 10.84
C GLU A 61 11.73 3.02 11.24
N LEU A 62 10.88 2.60 10.30
CA LEU A 62 9.44 2.40 10.52
C LEU A 62 9.11 1.06 11.19
N ARG A 63 10.11 0.20 11.41
CA ARG A 63 9.98 -1.14 12.03
C ARG A 63 8.94 -2.00 11.32
N LEU A 64 8.96 -1.99 9.99
CA LEU A 64 8.05 -2.78 9.19
C LEU A 64 8.33 -4.27 9.37
N THR A 65 7.27 -5.06 9.52
CA THR A 65 7.33 -6.51 9.71
C THR A 65 6.98 -7.23 8.42
N ARG A 66 6.95 -8.56 8.43
CA ARG A 66 6.44 -9.36 7.31
C ARG A 66 4.90 -9.34 7.22
N SER A 67 4.22 -8.61 8.10
CA SER A 67 2.78 -8.38 8.08
C SER A 67 2.55 -6.91 7.77
N ILE A 68 2.50 -6.60 6.46
CA ILE A 68 2.38 -5.23 5.96
C ILE A 68 0.90 -4.84 5.87
N TRP A 69 0.53 -3.74 6.52
CA TRP A 69 -0.81 -3.16 6.46
C TRP A 69 -0.82 -1.90 5.59
N THR A 70 -1.96 -1.48 5.09
CA THR A 70 -2.04 -0.26 4.25
C THR A 70 -1.57 1.00 5.00
N ILE A 71 -1.77 1.06 6.33
CA ILE A 71 -1.25 2.16 7.16
C ILE A 71 0.28 2.18 7.19
N ASP A 72 0.94 1.01 7.17
CA ASP A 72 2.40 0.91 7.09
C ASP A 72 2.91 1.57 5.81
N LEU A 73 2.25 1.28 4.69
CA LEU A 73 2.58 1.88 3.39
C LEU A 73 2.34 3.40 3.40
N ALA A 74 1.30 3.89 4.06
CA ALA A 74 1.07 5.34 4.18
C ALA A 74 2.21 6.04 4.95
N TYR A 75 2.70 5.41 6.02
CA TYR A 75 3.89 5.91 6.75
C TYR A 75 5.15 5.87 5.87
N LEU A 76 5.35 4.79 5.11
CA LEU A 76 6.44 4.67 4.14
C LEU A 76 6.39 5.79 3.10
N MET A 77 5.24 5.98 2.45
CA MET A 77 5.04 7.07 1.46
C MET A 77 5.27 8.45 2.09
N ARG A 78 4.87 8.64 3.36
CA ARG A 78 5.14 9.88 4.10
C ARG A 78 6.63 10.10 4.33
N ARG A 79 7.39 9.04 4.65
CA ARG A 79 8.85 9.09 4.89
C ARG A 79 9.63 9.51 3.64
N PHE A 80 9.13 9.15 2.45
CA PHE A 80 9.65 9.61 1.15
C PHE A 80 9.09 10.97 0.69
N GLY A 81 8.28 11.64 1.52
CA GLY A 81 7.71 12.95 1.18
C GLY A 81 6.59 12.90 0.13
N VAL A 82 6.08 11.72 -0.21
CA VAL A 82 4.96 11.59 -1.15
C VAL A 82 3.69 12.14 -0.51
N ARG A 83 3.06 13.12 -1.15
CA ARG A 83 1.75 13.62 -0.76
C ARG A 83 0.69 12.58 -1.12
N HIS A 84 -0.03 12.09 -0.11
CA HIS A 84 -1.06 11.09 -0.28
C HIS A 84 -2.18 11.27 0.74
N ARG A 85 -3.28 10.53 0.53
CA ARG A 85 -4.40 10.40 1.46
C ARG A 85 -4.72 8.93 1.60
N PHE A 86 -4.71 8.42 2.83
CA PHE A 86 -5.12 7.04 3.11
C PHE A 86 -6.60 7.02 3.50
N CYS A 87 -7.43 6.50 2.60
CA CYS A 87 -8.86 6.31 2.81
C CYS A 87 -9.13 4.89 3.33
N THR A 88 -9.91 4.75 4.41
CA THR A 88 -10.25 3.45 5.01
C THR A 88 -11.69 3.39 5.50
N GLN A 89 -12.29 2.20 5.53
CA GLN A 89 -13.58 1.96 6.19
C GLN A 89 -13.44 1.85 7.72
N THR A 90 -12.29 1.34 8.19
CA THR A 90 -12.02 1.10 9.62
C THR A 90 -10.74 1.84 10.03
N LEU A 91 -10.83 2.59 11.13
CA LEU A 91 -9.66 3.20 11.77
C LEU A 91 -9.12 2.20 12.78
N GLY A 92 -8.01 1.55 12.43
CA GLY A 92 -7.47 0.43 13.19
C GLY A 92 -7.69 -0.92 12.52
N VAL A 93 -7.49 -1.98 13.31
CA VAL A 93 -7.79 -3.35 12.88
C VAL A 93 -9.26 -3.65 13.05
N ASP A 94 -9.87 -4.24 12.02
CA ASP A 94 -11.20 -4.80 12.11
C ASP A 94 -11.13 -6.20 12.75
N LYS A 95 -11.70 -6.31 13.96
CA LYS A 95 -11.74 -7.55 14.75
C LYS A 95 -12.48 -8.70 14.06
N GLY A 96 -13.33 -8.41 13.07
CA GLY A 96 -14.01 -9.42 12.25
C GLY A 96 -13.05 -10.31 11.46
N TYR A 97 -11.82 -9.85 11.22
CA TYR A 97 -10.80 -10.60 10.49
C TYR A 97 -10.02 -11.60 11.35
N ARG A 98 -10.25 -11.65 12.67
CA ARG A 98 -9.52 -12.52 13.60
C ARG A 98 -9.60 -14.00 13.25
N SER A 99 -10.71 -14.44 12.63
CA SER A 99 -10.92 -15.83 12.24
C SER A 99 -10.27 -16.20 10.90
N GLN A 100 -9.80 -15.23 10.11
CA GLN A 100 -9.17 -15.49 8.81
C GLN A 100 -7.75 -16.03 8.99
N SER A 101 -7.44 -17.11 8.28
CA SER A 101 -6.19 -17.86 8.38
C SER A 101 -4.94 -16.99 8.20
N PHE A 102 -5.02 -15.97 7.35
CA PHE A 102 -3.95 -15.01 7.09
C PHE A 102 -3.55 -14.22 8.34
N TYR A 103 -4.51 -13.76 9.14
CA TYR A 103 -4.24 -12.91 10.30
C TYR A 103 -4.08 -13.68 11.63
N ARG A 104 -4.48 -14.95 11.66
CA ARG A 104 -4.66 -15.73 12.89
C ARG A 104 -3.39 -15.92 13.74
N LYS A 105 -2.20 -16.01 13.14
CA LYS A 105 -0.94 -16.31 13.88
C LYS A 105 -0.39 -15.14 14.68
N HIS A 106 -0.63 -13.90 14.26
CA HIS A 106 -0.04 -12.70 14.86
C HIS A 106 -1.06 -11.60 15.18
N PHE A 107 -2.35 -11.95 15.22
CA PHE A 107 -3.46 -10.99 15.30
C PHE A 107 -3.31 -9.99 16.44
N ASP A 108 -3.11 -10.45 17.67
CA ASP A 108 -3.16 -9.58 18.85
C ASP A 108 -1.96 -8.60 18.91
N THR A 109 -0.78 -9.03 18.45
CA THR A 109 0.41 -8.18 18.34
C THR A 109 0.27 -7.16 17.20
N GLU A 110 -0.21 -7.60 16.05
CA GLU A 110 -0.45 -6.72 14.89
C GLU A 110 -1.59 -5.74 15.16
N GLU A 111 -2.64 -6.15 15.88
CA GLU A 111 -3.74 -5.28 16.31
C GLU A 111 -3.21 -4.11 17.13
N THR A 112 -2.41 -4.39 18.15
CA THR A 112 -1.84 -3.35 19.01
C THR A 112 -0.99 -2.36 18.21
N ARG A 113 -0.09 -2.89 17.37
CA ARG A 113 0.82 -2.09 16.53
C ARG A 113 0.05 -1.22 15.53
N VAL A 114 -0.87 -1.81 14.78
CA VAL A 114 -1.65 -1.10 13.75
C VAL A 114 -2.54 -0.04 14.38
N ASN A 115 -3.21 -0.34 15.49
CA ASN A 115 -4.02 0.65 16.20
C ASN A 115 -3.19 1.84 16.70
N GLN A 116 -1.95 1.59 17.17
CA GLN A 116 -1.03 2.68 17.54
C GLN A 116 -0.65 3.55 16.34
N LEU A 117 -0.40 2.98 15.16
CA LEU A 117 -0.13 3.74 13.93
C LEU A 117 -1.32 4.63 13.56
N PHE A 118 -2.55 4.11 13.64
CA PHE A 118 -3.73 4.93 13.41
C PHE A 118 -3.87 6.07 14.43
N ALA A 119 -3.59 5.80 15.71
CA ALA A 119 -3.64 6.82 16.76
C ALA A 119 -2.59 7.93 16.57
N GLN A 120 -1.42 7.59 16.04
CA GLN A 120 -0.29 8.51 15.84
C GLN A 120 -0.29 9.17 14.45
N ALA A 121 -1.16 8.75 13.52
CA ALA A 121 -1.11 9.18 12.13
C ALA A 121 -1.10 10.71 11.98
N LYS A 122 -1.97 11.40 12.73
CA LYS A 122 -2.06 12.87 12.71
C LYS A 122 -0.76 13.54 13.16
N THR A 123 -0.14 13.06 14.25
CA THR A 123 1.12 13.62 14.76
C THR A 123 2.29 13.32 13.83
N CYS A 124 2.25 12.18 13.14
CA CYS A 124 3.23 11.78 12.13
C CYS A 124 2.97 12.39 10.75
N LYS A 125 1.97 13.27 10.61
CA LYS A 125 1.57 13.93 9.36
C LYS A 125 1.19 12.92 8.25
N VAL A 126 0.62 11.79 8.63
CA VAL A 126 -0.02 10.81 7.74
C VAL A 126 -1.52 11.12 7.71
N LEU A 127 -2.03 11.51 6.54
CA LEU A 127 -3.43 11.90 6.38
C LEU A 127 -4.30 10.66 6.20
N VAL A 128 -5.06 10.32 7.24
CA VAL A 128 -6.02 9.21 7.24
C VAL A 128 -7.44 9.74 7.25
N GLU A 129 -8.28 9.24 6.35
CA GLU A 129 -9.70 9.57 6.26
C GLU A 129 -10.55 8.31 6.39
N LYS A 130 -11.55 8.36 7.26
CA LYS A 130 -12.57 7.31 7.33
C LYS A 130 -13.65 7.59 6.29
N CYS A 131 -13.71 6.78 5.24
CA CYS A 131 -14.77 6.86 4.24
C CYS A 131 -16.02 6.14 4.76
N ARG A 132 -17.15 6.84 4.78
CA ARG A 132 -18.46 6.19 4.96
C ARG A 132 -18.88 5.67 3.59
N ASN A 133 -19.30 4.41 3.51
CA ASN A 133 -19.83 3.87 2.26
C ASN A 133 -20.97 4.77 1.79
N VAL A 134 -20.75 5.49 0.69
CA VAL A 134 -21.85 6.10 -0.05
C VAL A 134 -22.49 4.92 -0.77
N GLN A 135 -23.52 4.33 -0.16
CA GLN A 135 -24.41 3.45 -0.90
C GLN A 135 -24.92 4.28 -2.09
N ARG A 136 -24.42 4.00 -3.30
CA ARG A 136 -25.14 4.40 -4.50
C ARG A 136 -26.45 3.63 -4.44
N GLN A 137 -27.52 4.27 -3.97
CA GLN A 137 -28.87 3.77 -4.16
C GLN A 137 -29.05 3.59 -5.68
N HIS A 138 -28.91 2.35 -6.15
CA HIS A 138 -29.46 1.99 -7.44
C HIS A 138 -30.97 1.98 -7.23
N GLN A 139 -31.59 3.08 -7.61
CA GLN A 139 -33.02 3.15 -7.86
C GLN A 139 -33.26 2.35 -9.15
N GLN A 140 -33.80 1.14 -9.00
CA GLN A 140 -34.57 0.44 -10.03
C GLN A 140 -35.81 -0.12 -9.35
#